data_AF-A0A8J8CYE4-F1
#
_entry.id   AF-A0A8J8CYE4-F1
#
_cell.length_a   1.000
_cell.length_b   1.000
_cell.length_c   1.000
_cell.angle_alpha   90.00
_cell.angle_beta   90.00
_cell.angle_gamma   90.00
#
_symmetry.space_group_name_H-M   'P 1'
#
loop_
_entity.id
_entity.type
_entity.pdbx_description
1 polymer ?
#
loop_
_entity_poly.entity_id
_entity_poly.type
_entity_poly.pdbx_seq_one_letter_code
_entity_poly.pdbx_strand_id
1 'polypeptide(L)' 'MDALDGPDGETLYVDRSDGDTGTKGAFYVVYRDADRERRWGYFCSNCETFNNAMDSMGRIRCNDCSNLRKAEEWDAAHE' A
#
# COMPACT_ATOMS: atom_id res chain seq x y z
N MET A 1 -12.72 -7.22 -1.57
CA MET A 1 -12.26 -5.91 -2.08
C MET A 1 -13.17 -4.86 -1.49
N ASP A 2 -12.60 -3.82 -0.90
CA ASP A 2 -13.32 -2.67 -0.37
C ASP A 2 -13.22 -1.53 -1.38
N ALA A 3 -14.35 -1.04 -1.88
CA ALA A 3 -14.38 0.04 -2.88
C ALA A 3 -14.44 1.39 -2.18
N LEU A 4 -13.50 2.28 -2.51
CA LEU A 4 -13.34 3.59 -1.90
C LEU A 4 -13.16 4.65 -2.99
N ASP A 5 -13.58 5.88 -2.71
CA ASP A 5 -13.27 7.03 -3.54
C ASP A 5 -11.78 7.39 -3.38
N GLY A 6 -11.04 7.23 -4.48
CA GLY A 6 -9.63 7.56 -4.60
C GLY A 6 -9.41 9.02 -5.01
N PRO A 7 -8.14 9.39 -5.25
CA PRO A 7 -7.79 10.71 -5.76
C PRO A 7 -8.57 11.03 -7.05
N ASP A 8 -8.94 12.29 -7.22
CA ASP A 8 -9.68 12.81 -8.38
C ASP A 8 -11.05 12.14 -8.63
N GLY A 9 -11.61 11.44 -7.63
CA GLY A 9 -12.91 10.77 -7.72
C GLY A 9 -12.86 9.42 -8.46
N GLU A 10 -11.67 8.83 -8.68
CA GLU A 10 -11.54 7.47 -9.22
C GLU A 10 -11.96 6.45 -8.16
N THR A 11 -12.87 5.52 -8.47
CA THR A 11 -13.15 4.39 -7.57
C THR A 11 -11.97 3.42 -7.56
N LEU A 12 -11.41 3.18 -6.38
CA LEU A 12 -10.30 2.27 -6.16
C LEU A 12 -10.72 1.11 -5.26
N TYR A 13 -10.08 -0.04 -5.46
CA TYR A 13 -10.41 -1.28 -4.77
C TYR A 13 -9.26 -1.71 -3.87
N VAL A 14 -9.48 -1.64 -2.57
CA VAL A 14 -8.49 -2.03 -1.54
C VAL A 14 -8.63 -3.52 -1.24
N ASP A 15 -7.52 -4.24 -1.35
CA ASP A 15 -7.44 -5.63 -0.95
C ASP A 15 -7.06 -5.75 0.53
N ARG A 16 -8.06 -5.95 1.40
CA ARG A 16 -7.84 -6.16 2.84
C ARG A 16 -7.52 -7.61 3.23
N SER A 17 -7.38 -8.51 2.26
CA SER A 17 -7.09 -9.93 2.56
C SER A 17 -5.62 -10.18 2.88
N ASP A 18 -4.71 -9.34 2.39
CA ASP A 18 -3.27 -9.45 2.63
C ASP A 18 -2.64 -8.05 2.74
N GLY A 19 -2.05 -7.76 3.90
CA GLY A 19 -1.56 -6.43 4.25
C GLY A 19 -0.08 -6.46 4.63
N ASP A 20 0.70 -5.62 3.99
CA ASP A 20 2.10 -5.40 4.30
C ASP A 20 2.25 -4.74 5.67
N THR A 21 3.05 -5.33 6.57
CA THR A 21 3.22 -4.80 7.93
C THR A 21 3.99 -3.47 7.91
N GLY A 22 3.36 -2.41 8.45
CA GLY A 22 3.99 -1.11 8.70
C GLY A 22 4.19 -0.83 10.19
N THR A 23 4.95 0.22 10.51
CA THR A 23 5.27 0.61 11.89
C THR A 23 4.07 1.07 12.73
N LYS A 24 2.99 1.53 12.10
CA LYS A 24 1.77 2.03 12.76
C LYS A 24 0.50 1.26 12.38
N GLY A 25 0.54 0.56 11.24
CA GLY A 25 -0.57 -0.19 10.68
C GLY A 25 -0.19 -0.82 9.35
N ALA A 26 -1.07 -1.65 8.80
CA ALA A 26 -0.82 -2.31 7.53
C ALA A 26 -0.89 -1.34 6.34
N PHE A 27 -0.21 -1.70 5.27
CA PHE A 27 -0.42 -1.16 3.93
C PHE A 27 -1.13 -2.23 3.09
N TYR A 28 -2.26 -1.88 2.50
CA TYR A 28 -3.02 -2.79 1.63
C TYR A 28 -2.81 -2.44 0.16
N VAL A 29 -2.71 -3.44 -0.70
CA VAL A 29 -2.62 -3.21 -2.15
C VAL A 29 -3.94 -2.65 -2.67
N VAL A 30 -3.84 -1.69 -3.58
CA VAL A 30 -4.97 -1.02 -4.21
C VAL A 30 -4.97 -1.30 -5.71
N TYR A 31 -6.15 -1.56 -6.26
CA TYR A 31 -6.37 -1.85 -7.67
C TYR A 31 -7.36 -0.86 -8.28
N ARG A 32 -7.29 -0.69 -9.61
CA ARG A 32 -8.26 0.08 -10.40
C ARG A 32 -9.50 -0.72 -10.78
N ASP A 33 -9.51 -2.02 -10.50
CA ASP A 33 -10.62 -2.92 -10.79
C ASP A 33 -10.82 -3.93 -9.66
N ALA A 34 -12.02 -4.50 -9.62
CA ALA A 34 -12.42 -5.47 -8.60
C ALA A 34 -11.73 -6.83 -8.79
N ASP A 35 -11.28 -7.14 -10.01
CA ASP A 35 -10.69 -8.43 -10.41
C ASP A 35 -9.19 -8.53 -10.10
N ARG A 36 -8.58 -7.46 -9.58
CA ARG A 36 -7.16 -7.34 -9.20
C ARG A 36 -6.19 -7.38 -10.39
N GLU A 37 -6.64 -6.96 -11.56
CA GLU A 37 -5.84 -7.01 -12.79
C GLU A 37 -4.90 -5.79 -12.93
N ARG A 38 -5.34 -4.61 -12.47
CA ARG A 38 -4.56 -3.37 -12.59
C ARG A 38 -4.21 -2.78 -11.23
N ARG A 39 -2.99 -3.04 -10.76
CA ARG A 39 -2.47 -2.44 -9.52
C ARG A 39 -2.33 -0.92 -9.66
N TRP A 40 -2.83 -0.21 -8.67
CA TRP A 40 -2.77 1.26 -8.56
C TRP A 40 -1.67 1.71 -7.59
N GLY A 41 -1.61 1.12 -6.40
CA GLY A 41 -0.70 1.56 -5.34
C GLY A 41 -1.05 0.92 -4.00
N TYR A 42 -0.93 1.67 -2.91
CA TYR A 42 -1.16 1.20 -1.54
C TYR A 42 -2.10 2.11 -0.75
N PHE A 43 -2.79 1.53 0.23
CA PHE A 43 -3.64 2.23 1.19
C PHE A 43 -3.07 2.07 2.59
N CYS A 44 -2.84 3.18 3.29
CA CYS A 44 -2.37 3.17 4.68
C CYS A 44 -3.56 2.95 5.62
N SER A 45 -3.61 1.82 6.31
CA SER A 45 -4.73 1.48 7.20
C SER A 45 -4.75 2.32 8.48
N ASN A 46 -3.64 2.95 8.87
CA ASN A 46 -3.53 3.68 10.12
C ASN A 46 -4.24 5.03 10.09
N CYS A 47 -4.22 5.72 8.96
CA CYS A 47 -4.87 7.04 8.80
C CYS A 47 -5.73 7.11 7.54
N GLU A 48 -6.07 5.95 6.98
CA GLU A 48 -7.05 5.76 5.93
C GLU A 48 -6.83 6.67 4.71
N THR A 49 -5.63 6.59 4.12
CA THR A 49 -5.22 7.43 2.98
C THR A 49 -4.49 6.65 1.90
N PHE A 50 -4.63 7.12 0.66
CA PHE A 50 -3.87 6.67 -0.51
C PHE A 50 -2.55 7.42 -0.71
N ASN A 51 -2.31 8.48 0.06
CA ASN A 51 -1.15 9.35 -0.10
C ASN A 51 0.10 8.73 0.55
N ASN A 52 0.86 8.01 -0.27
CA ASN A 52 2.13 7.41 0.12
C ASN A 52 3.17 7.52 -1.00
N ALA A 53 4.43 7.43 -0.59
CA ALA A 53 5.57 7.30 -1.49
C ALA A 53 6.17 5.91 -1.36
N MET A 54 6.50 5.30 -2.50
CA MET A 54 7.28 4.07 -2.59
C MET A 54 8.62 4.36 -3.25
N ASP A 55 9.70 3.84 -2.68
CA ASP A 55 11.02 3.89 -3.31
C ASP A 55 11.32 2.64 -4.16
N SER A 56 12.43 2.66 -4.89
CA SER A 56 12.86 1.54 -5.73
C SER A 56 13.20 0.26 -4.97
N MET A 57 13.36 0.32 -3.64
CA MET A 57 13.58 -0.84 -2.78
C MET A 57 12.26 -1.41 -2.22
N GLY A 58 11.10 -0.86 -2.64
CA GLY A 58 9.79 -1.31 -2.17
C GLY A 58 9.45 -0.85 -0.75
N ARG A 59 10.20 0.10 -0.17
CA ARG A 59 9.81 0.73 1.08
C ARG A 59 8.63 1.66 0.83
N ILE A 60 7.65 1.66 1.74
CA ILE A 60 6.45 2.50 1.62
C ILE A 60 6.38 3.44 2.81
N ARG A 61 6.24 4.74 2.55
CA ARG A 61 5.99 5.76 3.57
C ARG A 61 4.68 6.45 3.30
N CYS A 62 3.77 6.44 4.27
CA CYS A 62 2.60 7.31 4.25
C CYS A 62 3.04 8.76 4.45
N ASN A 63 2.61 9.66 3.57
CA ASN A 63 3.00 11.06 3.60
C ASN A 63 2.27 11.85 4.70
N ASP A 64 1.12 11.36 5.17
CA ASP A 64 0.32 12.04 6.20
C ASP A 64 0.73 11.63 7.63
N CYS A 65 0.74 10.32 7.92
CA CYS A 65 1.00 9.84 9.28
C CYS A 65 2.40 9.26 9.50
N SER A 66 3.25 9.22 8.48
CA SER A 66 4.59 8.61 8.56
C SER A 66 4.60 7.13 8.95
N ASN A 67 3.50 6.38 8.74
CA ASN A 67 3.54 4.91 8.76
C ASN A 67 4.58 4.43 7.74
N LEU A 68 5.35 3.41 8.10
CA LEU A 68 6.49 2.95 7.31
C LEU A 68 6.45 1.42 7.17
N ARG A 69 6.33 0.93 5.93
CA ARG A 69 6.70 -0.45 5.59
C ARG A 69 8.18 -0.45 5.25
N LYS A 70 8.96 -1.33 5.89
CA LYS A 70 10.36 -1.54 5.49
C LYS A 70 10.41 -2.14 4.09
N ALA A 71 11.56 -1.99 3.41
CA ALA A 71 11.81 -2.77 2.20
C ALA A 71 11.70 -4.25 2.56
N GLU A 72 11.20 -5.08 1.64
CA GLU A 72 11.35 -6.52 1.80
C GLU A 72 12.83 -6.81 1.99
N GLU A 73 13.14 -7.55 3.06
CA GLU A 73 14.49 -8.05 3.27
C GLU A 73 14.84 -8.92 2.07
N TRP A 74 15.63 -8.37 1.15
CA TRP A 74 16.48 -9.22 0.34
C TRP A 74 17.45 -9.83 1.33
N ASP A 75 17.22 -11.11 1.67
CA ASP A 75 18.25 -11.97 2.22
C ASP A 75 19.44 -11.86 1.25
N ALA A 76 20.37 -10.97 1.55
CA ALA A 76 21.71 -11.02 1.00
C ALA A 76 22.43 -12.19 1.68
N ALA A 77 21.86 -13.40 1.58
CA ALA A 77 22.59 -14.65 1.68
C ALA A 77 23.37 -14.78 0.35
N HIS A 78 24.42 -13.97 0.20
CA HIS A 78 25.50 -14.32 -0.70
C HIS A 78 26.58 -14.97 0.16
N GLU A 79 26.80 -16.24 -0.20
CA GLU A 79 27.91 -17.15 0.14
C GLU A 79 29.27 -16.54 0.51
#